data_AF-A0AAV8ZK90-F1
#
_entry.id   AF-A0AAV8ZK90-F1
#
_cell.length_a   1.000
_cell.length_b   1.000
_cell.length_c   1.000
_cell.angle_alpha   90.00
_cell.angle_beta   90.00
_cell.angle_gamma   90.00
#
_symmetry.space_group_name_H-M   'P 1'
#
loop_
_entity.id
_entity.type
_entity.pdbx_description
1 polymer ?
#
loop_
_entity_poly.entity_id
_entity_poly.type
_entity_poly.pdbx_seq_one_letter_code
_entity_poly.pdbx_strand_id
1 'polypeptide(L)'
;MVSDSRWIDFKHPELPKRVGLIPEIDKYDAGFFCCEMSMQARRLSYILKLKGPSFLTDTACSSSLYAFEHAFKAIMLGEIENAIIGGTNICLDPWYTLQFARLGLLCMDGSCKVFDKNANGYVRSEAIGVVLLQKSKNAKRIYAQVIYAKTNCDGFKEQGITYPSGQSQVALLKEFYEECNIDCCSLSYIEAHGTGTIVGDPEECYAIDEVLARNRKTPLLIGSVKSNIGHTEPAAGICSIIKGIIGMETGFIPPNNNFNIPRDGIKGIVEGRMKVVTKKNAF
;
A
#
# COMPACT_ATOMS: atom_id res chain seq x y z
N MET A 1 6.51 -29.82 2.28
CA MET A 1 5.26 -30.54 1.94
C MET A 1 4.12 -29.53 1.98
N VAL A 2 3.74 -29.00 0.81
CA VAL A 2 2.58 -28.11 0.67
C VAL A 2 1.38 -29.01 0.47
N SER A 3 0.76 -29.46 1.55
CA SER A 3 -0.39 -30.36 1.48
C SER A 3 -1.70 -29.57 1.58
N ASP A 4 -2.50 -29.75 0.53
CA ASP A 4 -3.95 -29.58 0.46
C ASP A 4 -4.47 -28.14 0.18
N SER A 5 -4.42 -27.81 -1.12
CA SER A 5 -4.95 -26.62 -1.78
C SER A 5 -6.50 -26.60 -1.79
N ARG A 6 -7.13 -26.29 -0.65
CA ARG A 6 -8.56 -25.98 -0.57
C ARG A 6 -8.82 -24.48 -0.33
N TRP A 7 -8.15 -23.65 -1.11
CA TRP A 7 -8.45 -22.23 -1.23
C TRP A 7 -9.40 -22.03 -2.41
N ILE A 8 -10.71 -21.95 -2.11
CA ILE A 8 -11.81 -21.66 -3.05
C ILE A 8 -11.93 -22.72 -4.16
N ASP A 9 -12.99 -23.54 -4.10
CA ASP A 9 -13.30 -24.48 -5.19
C ASP A 9 -13.74 -23.68 -6.44
N PHE A 10 -12.81 -23.46 -7.37
CA PHE A 10 -13.06 -22.85 -8.68
C PHE A 10 -13.60 -23.86 -9.70
N LYS A 11 -14.28 -24.94 -9.29
CA LYS A 11 -15.00 -25.82 -10.22
C LYS A 11 -16.09 -25.02 -10.93
N HIS A 12 -15.73 -24.53 -12.11
CA HIS A 12 -16.57 -23.90 -13.13
C HIS A 12 -17.60 -22.92 -12.57
N PRO A 13 -17.23 -21.65 -12.28
CA PRO A 13 -18.26 -20.63 -12.36
C PRO A 13 -18.70 -20.62 -13.82
N GLU A 14 -19.95 -21.01 -14.10
CA GLU A 14 -20.58 -20.61 -15.35
C GLU A 14 -20.29 -19.12 -15.51
N LEU A 15 -19.49 -18.75 -16.51
CA LEU A 15 -19.21 -17.35 -16.78
C LEU A 15 -20.56 -16.66 -16.85
N PRO A 16 -20.77 -15.59 -16.07
CA PRO A 16 -22.10 -15.00 -16.00
C PRO A 16 -22.59 -14.68 -17.41
N LYS A 17 -23.80 -15.15 -17.71
CA LYS A 17 -24.52 -14.81 -18.94
C LYS A 17 -24.46 -13.30 -19.11
N ARG A 18 -24.25 -12.84 -20.35
CA ARG A 18 -24.16 -11.40 -20.67
C ARG A 18 -25.28 -10.66 -19.96
N VAL A 19 -24.90 -9.60 -19.25
CA VAL A 19 -25.79 -8.83 -18.39
C VAL A 19 -26.15 -7.57 -19.15
N GLY A 20 -27.09 -7.67 -20.09
CA GLY A 20 -27.91 -6.51 -20.42
C GLY A 20 -29.30 -6.69 -19.82
N LEU A 21 -29.96 -5.56 -19.56
CA LEU A 21 -31.34 -5.53 -19.09
C LEU A 21 -32.33 -5.90 -20.22
N ILE A 22 -31.86 -5.81 -21.47
CA ILE A 22 -32.62 -6.07 -22.69
C ILE A 22 -31.77 -6.99 -23.58
N PRO A 23 -32.25 -8.22 -23.89
CA PRO A 23 -31.50 -9.22 -24.65
C PRO A 23 -30.92 -8.75 -26.00
N GLU A 24 -31.57 -7.78 -26.66
CA GLU A 24 -31.09 -7.23 -27.93
C GLU A 24 -29.95 -6.21 -27.79
N ILE A 25 -29.76 -5.60 -26.61
CA ILE A 25 -28.77 -4.53 -26.33
C ILE A 25 -27.53 -5.07 -25.58
N ASP A 26 -27.59 -6.32 -25.09
CA ASP A 26 -26.52 -7.05 -24.37
C ASP A 26 -25.10 -6.91 -24.95
N LYS A 27 -24.96 -6.72 -26.26
CA LYS A 27 -23.67 -6.58 -26.94
C LYS A 27 -22.97 -5.24 -26.65
N TYR A 28 -23.72 -4.19 -26.33
CA TYR A 28 -23.21 -2.85 -26.09
C TYR A 28 -23.04 -2.54 -24.59
N ASP A 29 -23.94 -3.03 -23.74
CA ASP A 29 -23.87 -2.89 -22.27
C ASP A 29 -22.63 -3.57 -21.69
N ALA A 30 -22.24 -4.73 -22.23
CA ALA A 30 -21.08 -5.46 -21.77
C ALA A 30 -19.77 -4.66 -21.90
N GLY A 31 -19.62 -3.80 -22.92
CA GLY A 31 -18.41 -2.99 -23.09
C GLY A 31 -18.35 -1.81 -22.11
N PHE A 32 -19.46 -1.07 -21.98
CA PHE A 32 -19.54 0.12 -21.13
C PHE A 32 -19.41 -0.23 -19.64
N PHE A 33 -20.17 -1.22 -19.16
CA PHE A 33 -20.08 -1.62 -17.76
C PHE A 33 -18.76 -2.34 -17.45
N CYS A 34 -18.16 -3.13 -18.36
CA CYS A 34 -16.93 -3.85 -18.02
C CYS A 34 -15.73 -2.96 -17.69
N CYS A 35 -15.72 -1.70 -18.15
CA CYS A 35 -14.61 -0.76 -17.93
C CYS A 35 -14.93 0.36 -16.92
N GLU A 36 -16.15 0.40 -16.38
CA GLU A 36 -16.52 1.39 -15.37
C GLU A 36 -15.78 1.11 -14.05
N MET A 37 -15.32 2.17 -13.36
CA MET A 37 -14.44 2.04 -12.20
C MET A 37 -15.09 1.24 -11.06
N SER A 38 -16.36 1.49 -10.74
CA SER A 38 -17.07 0.74 -9.69
C SER A 38 -17.20 -0.77 -10.01
N MET A 39 -17.13 -1.17 -11.28
CA MET A 39 -17.16 -2.58 -11.67
C MET A 39 -15.91 -3.35 -11.25
N GLN A 40 -14.79 -2.70 -10.95
CA GLN A 40 -13.61 -3.39 -10.40
C GLN A 40 -13.94 -4.15 -9.12
N ALA A 41 -14.70 -3.53 -8.21
CA ALA A 41 -15.18 -4.19 -6.99
C ALA A 41 -16.45 -5.00 -7.23
N ARG A 42 -17.44 -4.42 -7.94
CA ARG A 42 -18.78 -5.03 -8.08
C ARG A 42 -18.77 -6.32 -8.90
N ARG A 43 -17.88 -6.46 -9.87
CA ARG A 43 -17.72 -7.69 -10.66
C ARG A 43 -17.22 -8.85 -9.79
N LEU A 44 -16.31 -8.59 -8.86
CA LEU A 44 -15.88 -9.59 -7.87
C LEU A 44 -17.04 -10.02 -6.98
N SER A 45 -17.78 -9.05 -6.43
CA SER A 45 -18.95 -9.32 -5.59
C SER A 45 -20.00 -10.15 -6.33
N TYR A 46 -20.27 -9.82 -7.59
CA TYR A 46 -21.23 -10.55 -8.43
C TYR A 46 -20.79 -11.99 -8.71
N ILE A 47 -19.57 -12.22 -9.18
CA ILE A 47 -19.06 -13.57 -9.49
C ILE A 47 -18.99 -14.44 -8.24
N LEU A 48 -18.60 -13.86 -7.11
CA LEU A 48 -18.46 -14.55 -5.83
C LEU A 48 -19.77 -14.59 -5.01
N LYS A 49 -20.87 -14.05 -5.54
CA LYS A 49 -22.20 -13.99 -4.90
C LYS A 49 -22.17 -13.31 -3.52
N LEU A 50 -21.29 -12.32 -3.35
CA LEU A 50 -21.15 -11.54 -2.12
C LEU A 50 -22.24 -10.46 -2.05
N LYS A 51 -22.80 -10.27 -0.85
CA LYS A 51 -23.92 -9.33 -0.61
C LYS A 51 -23.57 -8.16 0.32
N GLY A 52 -22.33 -8.10 0.78
CA GLY A 52 -21.83 -7.01 1.62
C GLY A 52 -21.52 -5.73 0.83
N PRO A 53 -20.92 -4.72 1.49
CA PRO A 53 -20.43 -3.52 0.84
C PRO A 53 -19.51 -3.83 -0.34
N SER A 54 -19.66 -3.10 -1.45
CA SER A 54 -18.89 -3.29 -2.68
C SER A 54 -18.63 -1.95 -3.35
N PHE A 55 -17.42 -1.41 -3.18
CA PHE A 55 -17.07 -0.06 -3.60
C PHE A 55 -15.62 0.03 -4.07
N LEU A 56 -15.33 1.09 -4.81
CA LEU A 56 -13.98 1.51 -5.19
C LEU A 56 -13.65 2.80 -4.43
N THR A 57 -12.40 2.94 -3.99
CA THR A 57 -11.86 4.17 -3.42
C THR A 57 -10.77 4.73 -4.31
N ASP A 58 -10.77 6.04 -4.52
CA ASP A 58 -9.67 6.75 -5.16
C ASP A 58 -9.16 7.84 -4.22
N THR A 59 -8.01 7.56 -3.62
CA THR A 59 -7.22 8.50 -2.83
C THR A 59 -5.79 8.56 -3.40
N ALA A 60 -5.66 8.41 -4.73
CA ALA A 60 -4.38 8.27 -5.44
C ALA A 60 -3.53 7.13 -4.86
N CYS A 61 -2.26 7.38 -4.52
CA CYS A 61 -1.29 6.36 -4.12
C CYS A 61 -1.64 5.60 -2.83
N SER A 62 -2.56 6.12 -2.00
CA SER A 62 -2.99 5.46 -0.76
C SER A 62 -4.23 4.58 -0.93
N SER A 63 -4.86 4.56 -2.11
CA SER A 63 -6.19 3.98 -2.34
C SER A 63 -6.37 2.57 -1.76
N SER A 64 -5.48 1.63 -2.06
CA SER A 64 -5.62 0.27 -1.54
C SER A 64 -5.45 0.15 -0.02
N LEU A 65 -4.64 1.02 0.59
CA LEU A 65 -4.43 1.02 2.05
C LEU A 65 -5.61 1.71 2.76
N TYR A 66 -6.19 2.72 2.14
CA TYR A 66 -7.42 3.36 2.61
C TYR A 66 -8.60 2.39 2.56
N ALA A 67 -8.75 1.63 1.46
CA ALA A 67 -9.73 0.54 1.37
C ALA A 67 -9.51 -0.54 2.43
N PHE A 68 -8.24 -0.87 2.72
CA PHE A 68 -7.88 -1.81 3.78
C PHE A 68 -8.30 -1.31 5.17
N GLU A 69 -8.05 -0.05 5.49
CA GLU A 69 -8.49 0.58 6.75
C GLU A 69 -10.01 0.53 6.90
N HIS A 70 -10.76 0.89 5.85
CA HIS A 70 -12.23 0.81 5.86
C HIS A 70 -12.73 -0.61 6.13
N ALA A 71 -12.15 -1.59 5.47
CA ALA A 71 -12.47 -2.99 5.70
C ALA A 71 -12.15 -3.44 7.14
N PHE A 72 -10.99 -3.04 7.67
CA PHE A 72 -10.60 -3.30 9.05
C PHE A 72 -11.61 -2.71 10.05
N LYS A 73 -11.96 -1.43 9.89
CA LYS A 73 -12.93 -0.74 10.75
C LYS A 73 -14.31 -1.39 10.68
N ALA A 74 -14.81 -1.73 9.49
CA ALA A 74 -16.10 -2.41 9.33
C ALA A 74 -16.13 -3.79 10.01
N ILE A 75 -15.02 -4.54 9.98
CA ILE A 75 -14.91 -5.81 10.70
C ILE A 75 -14.90 -5.60 12.22
N MET A 76 -14.18 -4.58 12.70
CA MET A 76 -14.08 -4.24 14.13
C MET A 76 -15.42 -3.74 14.69
N LEU A 77 -16.20 -2.99 13.91
CA LEU A 77 -17.56 -2.57 14.24
C LEU A 77 -18.59 -3.70 14.13
N GLY A 78 -18.21 -4.84 13.56
CA GLY A 78 -19.09 -5.99 13.38
C GLY A 78 -20.07 -5.87 12.22
N GLU A 79 -19.90 -4.89 11.33
CA GLU A 79 -20.73 -4.69 10.14
C GLU A 79 -20.53 -5.80 9.10
N ILE A 80 -19.29 -6.31 9.01
CA ILE A 80 -18.92 -7.43 8.15
C ILE A 80 -18.02 -8.42 8.90
N GLU A 81 -17.93 -9.66 8.40
CA GLU A 81 -17.05 -10.68 8.98
C GLU A 81 -15.74 -10.85 8.20
N ASN A 82 -15.80 -10.62 6.89
CA ASN A 82 -14.71 -10.81 5.95
C ASN A 82 -14.78 -9.73 4.87
N ALA A 83 -13.62 -9.37 4.31
CA ALA A 83 -13.49 -8.42 3.23
C ALA A 83 -12.41 -8.87 2.23
N ILE A 84 -12.72 -8.73 0.94
CA ILE A 84 -11.72 -8.84 -0.14
C ILE A 84 -11.25 -7.42 -0.44
N ILE A 85 -9.97 -7.15 -0.25
CA ILE A 85 -9.37 -5.85 -0.52
C ILE A 85 -8.37 -6.01 -1.65
N GLY A 86 -8.53 -5.20 -2.69
CA GLY A 86 -7.66 -5.20 -3.85
C GLY A 86 -7.05 -3.82 -4.11
N GLY A 87 -5.91 -3.82 -4.77
CA GLY A 87 -5.30 -2.64 -5.38
C GLY A 87 -4.81 -2.99 -6.77
N THR A 88 -5.17 -2.18 -7.76
CA THR A 88 -4.81 -2.42 -9.16
C THR A 88 -4.26 -1.17 -9.82
N ASN A 89 -3.17 -1.32 -10.57
CA ASN A 89 -2.65 -0.29 -11.44
C ASN A 89 -2.08 -0.91 -12.72
N ILE A 90 -2.43 -0.36 -13.87
CA ILE A 90 -1.92 -0.76 -15.19
C ILE A 90 -1.61 0.51 -15.98
N CYS A 91 -0.43 0.61 -16.58
CA CYS A 91 0.10 1.75 -17.30
C CYS A 91 -0.16 1.63 -18.81
N LEU A 92 -1.43 1.70 -19.22
CA LEU A 92 -1.82 1.55 -20.63
C LEU A 92 -1.65 2.83 -21.46
N ASP A 93 -1.97 3.98 -20.87
CA ASP A 93 -1.95 5.26 -21.58
C ASP A 93 -0.65 6.04 -21.24
N PRO A 94 0.24 6.27 -22.23
CA PRO A 94 1.49 7.00 -22.02
C PRO A 94 1.27 8.48 -21.63
N TRP A 95 0.07 9.04 -21.86
CA TRP A 95 -0.26 10.40 -21.47
C TRP A 95 -0.07 10.64 -19.97
N TYR A 96 -0.50 9.70 -19.11
CA TYR A 96 -0.31 9.83 -17.67
C TYR A 96 1.18 9.86 -17.29
N THR A 97 2.01 9.04 -17.93
CA THR A 97 3.46 9.06 -17.71
C THR A 97 4.06 10.41 -18.09
N LEU A 98 3.65 10.99 -19.22
CA LEU A 98 4.08 12.32 -19.63
C LEU A 98 3.65 13.41 -18.63
N GLN A 99 2.43 13.32 -18.10
CA GLN A 99 1.92 14.28 -17.12
C GLN A 99 2.69 14.20 -15.79
N PHE A 100 2.97 13.00 -15.28
CA PHE A 100 3.80 12.84 -14.08
C PHE A 100 5.25 13.28 -14.30
N ALA A 101 5.81 13.06 -15.49
CA ALA A 101 7.13 13.59 -15.84
C ALA A 101 7.14 15.12 -15.85
N ARG A 102 6.11 15.77 -16.40
CA ARG A 102 5.95 17.24 -16.39
C ARG A 102 5.79 17.82 -14.98
N LEU A 103 5.22 17.05 -14.05
CA LEU A 103 5.13 17.41 -12.63
C LEU A 103 6.46 17.21 -11.88
N GLY A 104 7.50 16.68 -12.52
CA GLY A 104 8.81 16.43 -11.90
C GLY A 104 8.79 15.28 -10.89
N LEU A 105 7.80 14.38 -10.97
CA LEU A 105 7.64 13.26 -10.04
C LEU A 105 8.40 12.01 -10.47
N LEU A 106 8.69 11.87 -11.76
CA LEU A 106 9.32 10.68 -12.32
C LEU A 106 10.84 10.82 -12.39
N CYS A 107 11.56 9.74 -12.06
CA CYS A 107 12.99 9.67 -12.33
C CYS A 107 13.25 9.31 -13.80
N MET A 108 14.27 9.94 -14.40
CA MET A 108 14.62 9.72 -15.81
C MET A 108 15.53 8.50 -16.01
N ASP A 109 16.17 8.03 -14.95
CA ASP A 109 17.07 6.86 -14.97
C ASP A 109 16.35 5.52 -14.75
N GLY A 110 15.01 5.54 -14.59
CA GLY A 110 14.21 4.33 -14.50
C GLY A 110 14.40 3.53 -13.21
N SER A 111 14.82 4.16 -12.11
CA SER A 111 14.99 3.49 -10.82
C SER A 111 14.48 4.30 -9.62
N CYS A 112 13.67 3.68 -8.75
CA CYS A 112 13.33 4.27 -7.46
C CYS A 112 14.51 4.11 -6.48
N LYS A 113 15.25 5.19 -6.25
CA LYS A 113 16.43 5.22 -5.35
C LYS A 113 16.05 5.67 -3.95
N VAL A 114 15.11 4.94 -3.35
CA VAL A 114 14.46 5.33 -2.10
C VAL A 114 15.50 5.61 -1.00
N PHE A 115 15.42 6.78 -0.37
CA PHE A 115 16.32 7.32 0.66
C PHE A 115 17.76 7.65 0.22
N ASP A 116 18.16 7.35 -1.01
CA ASP A 116 19.51 7.59 -1.50
C ASP A 116 19.75 9.08 -1.80
N LYS A 117 21.00 9.51 -1.66
CA LYS A 117 21.45 10.85 -2.06
C LYS A 117 21.07 11.20 -3.50
N ASN A 118 21.05 10.21 -4.40
CA ASN A 118 20.76 10.40 -5.82
C ASN A 118 19.28 10.20 -6.18
N ALA A 119 18.38 10.08 -5.20
CA ALA A 119 16.95 9.99 -5.45
C ALA A 119 16.42 11.24 -6.19
N ASN A 120 15.62 11.03 -7.23
CA ASN A 120 15.21 12.05 -8.19
C ASN A 120 13.78 11.83 -8.71
N GLY A 121 12.96 11.08 -7.97
CA GLY A 121 11.60 10.70 -8.36
C GLY A 121 11.38 9.20 -8.29
N TYR A 122 10.21 8.77 -8.77
CA TYR A 122 9.82 7.36 -8.83
C TYR A 122 9.64 6.86 -10.28
N VAL A 123 9.58 5.54 -10.43
CA VAL A 123 9.19 4.87 -11.69
C VAL A 123 7.76 4.37 -11.52
N ARG A 124 6.88 4.63 -12.50
CA ARG A 124 5.54 4.04 -12.49
C ARG A 124 5.63 2.54 -12.67
N SER A 125 4.75 1.81 -12.02
CA SER A 125 4.71 0.35 -12.13
C SER A 125 3.29 -0.19 -12.06
N GLU A 126 3.15 -1.43 -12.51
CA GLU A 126 1.89 -2.13 -12.60
C GLU A 126 1.81 -3.20 -11.51
N ALA A 127 0.63 -3.36 -10.93
CA ALA A 127 0.36 -4.45 -10.01
C ALA A 127 -1.13 -4.71 -9.89
N ILE A 128 -1.47 -5.96 -9.62
CA ILE A 128 -2.78 -6.38 -9.11
C ILE A 128 -2.49 -7.18 -7.85
N GLY A 129 -2.82 -6.61 -6.69
CA GLY A 129 -2.66 -7.26 -5.39
C GLY A 129 -4.01 -7.41 -4.72
N VAL A 130 -4.25 -8.56 -4.07
CA VAL A 130 -5.50 -8.84 -3.36
C VAL A 130 -5.18 -9.55 -2.04
N VAL A 131 -5.86 -9.16 -0.96
CA VAL A 131 -5.82 -9.84 0.34
C VAL A 131 -7.24 -10.12 0.84
N LEU A 132 -7.37 -11.16 1.67
CA LEU A 132 -8.58 -11.47 2.41
C LEU A 132 -8.36 -11.08 3.88
N LEU A 133 -9.14 -10.12 4.36
CA LEU A 133 -9.21 -9.77 5.77
C LEU A 133 -10.43 -10.44 6.40
N GLN A 134 -10.30 -11.02 7.58
CA GLN A 134 -11.39 -11.72 8.28
C GLN A 134 -11.17 -11.74 9.78
N LYS A 135 -12.22 -12.00 10.56
CA LYS A 135 -12.09 -12.23 12.01
C LYS A 135 -11.21 -13.46 12.28
N SER A 136 -10.22 -13.32 13.18
CA SER A 136 -9.23 -14.36 13.47
C SER A 136 -9.84 -15.71 13.85
N LYS A 137 -10.94 -15.69 14.62
CA LYS A 137 -11.68 -16.90 15.02
C LYS A 137 -12.19 -17.77 13.86
N ASN A 138 -12.38 -17.18 12.67
CA ASN A 138 -12.89 -17.85 11.47
C ASN A 138 -11.75 -18.23 10.49
N ALA A 139 -10.53 -17.72 10.73
CA ALA A 139 -9.42 -17.87 9.81
C ALA A 139 -8.80 -19.26 9.88
N LYS A 140 -8.76 -19.97 8.74
CA LYS A 140 -8.03 -21.25 8.62
C LYS A 140 -6.51 -21.09 8.62
N ARG A 141 -6.03 -19.93 8.17
CA ARG A 141 -4.62 -19.53 8.18
C ARG A 141 -4.56 -18.04 8.44
N ILE A 142 -3.63 -17.62 9.29
CA ILE A 142 -3.36 -16.23 9.63
C ILE A 142 -1.92 -15.94 9.23
N TYR A 143 -1.74 -15.00 8.31
CA TYR A 143 -0.42 -14.51 7.89
C TYR A 143 0.10 -13.41 8.81
N ALA A 144 -0.80 -12.50 9.20
CA ALA A 144 -0.54 -11.38 10.08
C ALA A 144 -1.84 -10.99 10.77
N GLN A 145 -1.73 -10.39 11.96
CA GLN A 145 -2.86 -9.78 12.66
C GLN A 145 -2.77 -8.27 12.50
N VAL A 146 -3.86 -7.65 12.03
CA VAL A 146 -3.98 -6.19 11.98
C VAL A 146 -4.33 -5.72 13.37
N ILE A 147 -3.48 -4.87 13.95
CA ILE A 147 -3.74 -4.30 15.29
C ILE A 147 -4.52 -3.00 15.18
N TYR A 148 -4.11 -2.13 14.26
CA TYR A 148 -4.73 -0.83 14.08
C TYR A 148 -4.51 -0.31 12.65
N ALA A 149 -5.39 0.60 12.21
CA ALA A 149 -5.28 1.29 10.93
C ALA A 149 -5.92 2.68 11.07
N LYS A 150 -5.23 3.70 10.56
CA LYS A 150 -5.64 5.09 10.66
C LYS A 150 -5.13 5.89 9.47
N THR A 151 -5.89 6.90 9.09
CA THR A 151 -5.56 7.86 8.04
C THR A 151 -5.94 9.27 8.47
N ASN A 152 -5.25 10.26 7.93
CA ASN A 152 -5.60 11.68 8.03
C ASN A 152 -5.32 12.36 6.68
N CYS A 153 -5.43 13.69 6.63
CA CYS A 153 -5.16 14.47 5.43
C CYS A 153 -4.17 15.59 5.75
N ASP A 154 -3.33 15.93 4.77
CA ASP A 154 -2.34 16.98 4.89
C ASP A 154 -2.95 18.36 5.19
N GLY A 155 -4.18 18.62 4.73
CA GLY A 155 -4.82 19.93 4.85
C GLY A 155 -4.20 20.99 3.93
N PHE A 156 -4.41 22.26 4.27
CA PHE A 156 -3.84 23.39 3.54
C PHE A 156 -2.32 23.48 3.75
N LYS A 157 -1.58 23.72 2.67
CA LYS A 157 -0.12 23.88 2.65
C LYS A 157 0.23 25.04 1.74
N GLU A 158 1.08 25.95 2.20
CA GLU A 158 1.51 27.12 1.41
C GLU A 158 2.28 26.71 0.15
N GLN A 159 2.98 25.58 0.20
CA GLN A 159 3.79 25.03 -0.89
C GLN A 159 2.92 24.37 -2.00
N GLY A 160 1.61 24.24 -1.79
CA GLY A 160 0.66 23.67 -2.75
C GLY A 160 0.20 22.25 -2.42
N ILE A 161 -0.79 21.77 -3.18
CA ILE A 161 -1.53 20.53 -2.89
C ILE A 161 -0.65 19.27 -2.94
N THR A 162 0.38 19.26 -3.79
CA THR A 162 1.27 18.11 -4.03
C THR A 162 2.45 18.02 -3.07
N TYR A 163 2.69 19.05 -2.25
CA TYR A 163 3.77 19.04 -1.25
C TYR A 163 3.39 18.09 -0.10
N PRO A 164 4.18 17.07 0.27
CA PRO A 164 3.83 16.19 1.39
C PRO A 164 4.08 16.89 2.74
N SER A 165 3.15 16.80 3.68
CA SER A 165 3.32 17.41 5.02
C SER A 165 3.88 16.42 6.04
N GLY A 166 5.16 16.55 6.39
CA GLY A 166 5.76 15.79 7.47
C GLY A 166 5.07 16.03 8.82
N GLN A 167 4.57 17.25 9.08
CA GLN A 167 3.83 17.56 10.31
C GLN A 167 2.49 16.82 10.39
N SER A 168 1.76 16.72 9.28
CA SER A 168 0.50 15.97 9.23
C SER A 168 0.74 14.48 9.41
N GLN A 169 1.86 13.96 8.88
CA GLN A 169 2.28 12.56 9.10
C GLN A 169 2.76 12.31 10.54
N VAL A 170 3.41 13.27 11.20
CA VAL A 170 3.72 13.21 12.64
C VAL A 170 2.43 13.10 13.45
N ALA A 171 1.44 13.94 13.16
CA ALA A 171 0.15 13.90 13.85
C ALA A 171 -0.53 12.54 13.66
N LEU A 172 -0.53 12.00 12.44
CA LEU A 172 -1.07 10.67 12.15
C LEU A 172 -0.40 9.58 12.99
N LEU A 173 0.93 9.55 13.02
CA LEU A 173 1.67 8.53 13.76
C LEU A 173 1.46 8.67 15.27
N LYS A 174 1.43 9.89 15.83
CA LYS A 174 1.15 10.11 17.26
C LYS A 174 -0.23 9.61 17.64
N GLU A 175 -1.26 10.02 16.91
CA GLU A 175 -2.63 9.58 17.16
C GLU A 175 -2.79 8.07 16.98
N PHE A 176 -2.13 7.47 15.97
CA PHE A 176 -2.13 6.03 15.76
C PHE A 176 -1.62 5.27 16.98
N TYR A 177 -0.45 5.65 17.51
CA TYR A 177 0.17 4.94 18.63
C TYR A 177 -0.52 5.24 19.97
N GLU A 178 -1.10 6.42 20.14
CA GLU A 178 -1.95 6.76 21.28
C GLU A 178 -3.22 5.91 21.30
N GLU A 179 -3.92 5.79 20.17
CA GLU A 179 -5.18 5.04 20.08
C GLU A 179 -4.98 3.52 20.11
N CYS A 180 -3.91 3.00 19.51
CA CYS A 180 -3.64 1.57 19.50
C CYS A 180 -3.01 1.07 20.81
N ASN A 181 -2.56 1.97 21.69
CA ASN A 181 -1.92 1.67 22.97
C ASN A 181 -0.78 0.65 22.87
N ILE A 182 0.11 0.85 21.89
CA ILE A 182 1.34 0.06 21.69
C ILE A 182 2.54 0.95 21.92
N ASP A 183 3.57 0.43 22.59
CA ASP A 183 4.86 1.10 22.65
C ASP A 183 5.49 1.19 21.25
N CYS A 184 5.66 2.39 20.72
CA CYS A 184 6.28 2.61 19.41
C CYS A 184 7.72 2.07 19.32
N CYS A 185 8.42 1.96 20.46
CA CYS A 185 9.76 1.37 20.51
C CYS A 185 9.76 -0.15 20.26
N SER A 186 8.61 -0.81 20.37
CA SER A 186 8.46 -2.25 20.05
C SER A 186 8.40 -2.55 18.55
N LEU A 187 8.17 -1.53 17.69
CA LEU A 187 8.11 -1.71 16.24
C LEU A 187 9.45 -2.23 15.71
N SER A 188 9.45 -3.39 15.06
CA SER A 188 10.69 -4.00 14.55
C SER A 188 11.07 -3.47 13.17
N TYR A 189 10.07 -3.19 12.33
CA TYR A 189 10.24 -2.79 10.94
C TYR A 189 9.13 -1.84 10.52
N ILE A 190 9.48 -0.82 9.72
CA ILE A 190 8.51 0.05 9.03
C ILE A 190 8.69 -0.04 7.51
N GLU A 191 7.59 -0.36 6.83
CA GLU A 191 7.48 -0.26 5.38
C GLU A 191 6.99 1.14 5.03
N ALA A 192 7.91 1.99 4.58
CA ALA A 192 7.61 3.37 4.22
C ALA A 192 6.87 3.45 2.87
N HIS A 193 6.24 4.60 2.62
CA HIS A 193 5.86 5.01 1.28
C HIS A 193 7.09 5.09 0.39
N GLY A 194 8.13 5.83 0.80
CA GLY A 194 9.47 5.81 0.22
C GLY A 194 9.47 5.84 -1.31
N THR A 195 9.27 7.02 -1.87
CA THR A 195 9.10 7.20 -3.33
C THR A 195 10.41 7.48 -4.05
N GLY A 196 11.47 7.86 -3.34
CA GLY A 196 12.68 8.37 -3.95
C GLY A 196 12.53 9.81 -4.45
N THR A 197 11.49 10.52 -4.01
CA THR A 197 11.31 11.94 -4.36
C THR A 197 12.20 12.83 -3.49
N ILE A 198 12.66 13.94 -4.06
CA ILE A 198 13.60 14.87 -3.38
C ILE A 198 12.99 15.46 -2.11
N VAL A 199 11.67 15.70 -2.10
CA VAL A 199 10.93 16.30 -0.99
C VAL A 199 10.21 15.26 -0.14
N GLY A 200 9.58 14.26 -0.76
CA GLY A 200 8.75 13.30 -0.03
C GLY A 200 9.52 12.39 0.90
N ASP A 201 10.68 11.87 0.48
CA ASP A 201 11.48 11.00 1.34
C ASP A 201 11.96 11.73 2.61
N PRO A 202 12.49 12.98 2.56
CA PRO A 202 12.80 13.75 3.76
C PRO A 202 11.60 14.05 4.68
N GLU A 203 10.46 14.47 4.13
CA GLU A 203 9.26 14.80 4.93
C GLU A 203 8.69 13.56 5.64
N GLU A 204 8.62 12.43 4.94
CA GLU A 204 8.17 11.16 5.51
C GLU A 204 9.14 10.65 6.57
N CYS A 205 10.44 10.63 6.26
CA CYS A 205 11.45 10.15 7.20
C CYS A 205 11.58 11.06 8.41
N TYR A 206 11.30 12.36 8.29
CA TYR A 206 11.20 13.28 9.41
C TYR A 206 10.09 12.82 10.38
N ALA A 207 8.91 12.50 9.86
CA ALA A 207 7.79 12.04 10.69
C ALA A 207 8.08 10.71 11.39
N ILE A 208 8.66 9.76 10.67
CA ILE A 208 9.08 8.46 11.23
C ILE A 208 10.16 8.66 12.29
N ASP A 209 11.17 9.50 12.04
CA ASP A 209 12.24 9.76 13.00
C ASP A 209 11.70 10.35 14.29
N GLU A 210 10.87 11.39 14.16
CA GLU A 210 10.26 12.14 15.27
C GLU A 210 9.48 11.22 16.22
N VAL A 211 8.62 10.36 15.68
CA VAL A 211 7.66 9.57 16.48
C VAL A 211 8.19 8.19 16.84
N LEU A 212 8.95 7.56 15.94
CA LEU A 212 9.27 6.13 16.04
C LEU A 212 10.73 5.85 16.32
N ALA A 213 11.68 6.70 15.88
CA ALA A 213 13.11 6.36 15.92
C ALA A 213 13.91 7.08 17.02
N ARG A 214 13.58 8.33 17.37
CA ARG A 214 14.37 9.16 18.30
C ARG A 214 14.64 8.55 19.67
N ASN A 215 13.64 7.87 20.25
CA ASN A 215 13.73 7.37 21.63
C ASN A 215 14.14 5.88 21.71
N ARG A 216 14.58 5.29 20.60
CA ARG A 216 14.92 3.87 20.55
C ARG A 216 16.34 3.60 21.00
N LYS A 217 16.55 2.44 21.63
CA LYS A 217 17.89 1.90 21.94
C LYS A 217 18.57 1.25 20.73
N THR A 218 17.78 0.74 19.80
CA THR A 218 18.26 0.10 18.57
C THR A 218 17.65 0.79 17.35
N PRO A 219 18.39 0.87 16.23
CA PRO A 219 17.89 1.52 15.04
C PRO A 219 16.57 0.88 14.55
N LEU A 220 15.61 1.72 14.16
CA LEU A 220 14.40 1.24 13.48
C LEU A 220 14.76 0.74 12.08
N LEU A 221 14.40 -0.49 11.75
CA LEU A 221 14.58 -0.99 10.40
C LEU A 221 13.53 -0.38 9.47
N ILE A 222 13.97 0.15 8.34
CA ILE A 222 13.11 0.81 7.35
C ILE A 222 13.39 0.28 5.93
N GLY A 223 12.36 0.22 5.11
CA GLY A 223 12.46 -0.11 3.69
C GLY A 223 11.22 0.32 2.91
N SER A 224 11.24 0.07 1.61
CA SER A 224 10.17 0.35 0.65
C SER A 224 10.27 -0.61 -0.53
N VAL A 225 9.19 -1.36 -0.76
CA VAL A 225 9.00 -2.26 -1.90
C VAL A 225 9.12 -1.51 -3.24
N LYS A 226 8.92 -0.19 -3.26
CA LYS A 226 9.02 0.62 -4.48
C LYS A 226 10.43 0.64 -5.05
N SER A 227 11.46 0.42 -4.22
CA SER A 227 12.82 0.24 -4.71
C SER A 227 12.98 -1.03 -5.56
N ASN A 228 12.15 -2.05 -5.32
CA ASN A 228 12.24 -3.35 -5.99
C ASN A 228 11.31 -3.44 -7.21
N ILE A 229 10.09 -2.90 -7.11
CA ILE A 229 9.05 -3.08 -8.14
C ILE A 229 8.58 -1.76 -8.77
N GLY A 230 9.13 -0.61 -8.40
CA GLY A 230 8.61 0.69 -8.79
C GLY A 230 7.35 1.09 -7.99
N HIS A 231 6.81 2.27 -8.28
CA HIS A 231 5.61 2.77 -7.63
C HIS A 231 4.35 2.29 -8.34
N THR A 232 3.63 1.37 -7.71
CA THR A 232 2.39 0.77 -8.22
C THR A 232 1.13 1.64 -7.97
N GLU A 233 1.32 2.94 -7.80
CA GLU A 233 0.27 3.96 -7.65
C GLU A 233 -0.86 3.53 -6.67
N PRO A 234 -2.16 3.40 -7.03
CA PRO A 234 -3.20 3.04 -6.06
C PRO A 234 -3.04 1.61 -5.49
N ALA A 235 -2.22 0.76 -6.10
CA ALA A 235 -1.86 -0.57 -5.58
C ALA A 235 -0.65 -0.57 -4.63
N ALA A 236 -0.02 0.60 -4.38
CA ALA A 236 1.19 0.67 -3.58
C ALA A 236 1.00 0.14 -2.16
N GLY A 237 -0.12 0.48 -1.52
CA GLY A 237 -0.42 0.03 -0.17
C GLY A 237 -0.54 -1.50 -0.04
N ILE A 238 -1.24 -2.14 -0.99
CA ILE A 238 -1.45 -3.60 -0.95
C ILE A 238 -0.15 -4.35 -1.25
N CYS A 239 0.69 -3.83 -2.16
CA CYS A 239 2.02 -4.38 -2.41
C CYS A 239 2.91 -4.29 -1.15
N SER A 240 2.87 -3.17 -0.42
CA SER A 240 3.59 -3.01 0.85
C SER A 240 3.10 -3.98 1.93
N ILE A 241 1.79 -4.19 2.08
CA ILE A 241 1.23 -5.22 2.98
C ILE A 241 1.74 -6.61 2.61
N ILE A 242 1.66 -6.98 1.33
CA ILE A 242 2.09 -8.30 0.84
C ILE A 242 3.59 -8.51 1.11
N LYS A 243 4.42 -7.49 0.88
CA LYS A 243 5.86 -7.55 1.18
C LYS A 243 6.13 -7.73 2.68
N GLY A 244 5.36 -7.06 3.54
CA GLY A 244 5.40 -7.26 5.00
C GLY A 244 5.05 -8.69 5.40
N ILE A 245 3.95 -9.24 4.85
CA ILE A 245 3.53 -10.62 5.08
C ILE A 245 4.60 -11.62 4.62
N ILE A 246 5.17 -11.44 3.43
CA ILE A 246 6.28 -12.27 2.94
C ILE A 246 7.46 -12.21 3.92
N GLY A 247 7.75 -11.02 4.47
CA GLY A 247 8.80 -10.85 5.47
C GLY A 247 8.55 -11.68 6.72
N MET A 248 7.33 -11.62 7.26
CA MET A 248 6.92 -12.40 8.45
C MET A 248 6.96 -13.91 8.18
N GLU A 249 6.40 -14.37 7.07
CA GLU A 249 6.33 -15.80 6.72
C GLU A 249 7.72 -16.40 6.45
N THR A 250 8.65 -15.62 5.91
CA THR A 250 10.01 -16.10 5.62
C THR A 250 10.98 -15.87 6.77
N GLY A 251 10.62 -15.06 7.77
CA GLY A 251 11.50 -14.63 8.86
C GLY A 251 12.60 -13.66 8.42
N PHE A 252 12.47 -13.04 7.24
CA PHE A 252 13.45 -12.09 6.72
C PHE A 252 12.81 -10.91 6.01
N ILE A 253 13.28 -9.70 6.29
CA ILE A 253 12.83 -8.49 5.58
C ILE A 253 13.47 -8.46 4.18
N PRO A 254 12.69 -8.42 3.09
CA PRO A 254 13.24 -8.28 1.74
C PRO A 254 14.05 -6.98 1.60
N PRO A 255 15.27 -7.05 1.02
CA PRO A 255 16.17 -5.92 0.97
C PRO A 255 15.71 -4.83 0.00
N ASN A 256 15.94 -3.59 0.38
CA ASN A 256 15.84 -2.39 -0.42
C ASN A 256 16.91 -2.40 -1.51
N ASN A 257 16.48 -2.14 -2.75
CA ASN A 257 17.39 -1.93 -3.87
C ASN A 257 17.79 -0.45 -3.97
N ASN A 258 18.82 -0.16 -4.77
CA ASN A 258 19.20 1.19 -5.21
C ASN A 258 19.53 2.18 -4.07
N PHE A 259 19.98 1.67 -2.91
CA PHE A 259 20.47 2.48 -1.79
C PHE A 259 21.96 2.25 -1.57
N ASN A 260 22.75 3.31 -1.74
CA ASN A 260 24.20 3.31 -1.55
C ASN A 260 24.61 4.25 -0.40
N ILE A 261 24.16 5.51 -0.46
CA ILE A 261 24.54 6.56 0.50
C ILE A 261 23.27 7.32 0.90
N PRO A 262 23.05 7.56 2.20
CA PRO A 262 21.88 8.30 2.65
C PRO A 262 21.87 9.73 2.10
N ARG A 263 20.67 10.24 1.80
CA ARG A 263 20.45 11.65 1.54
C ARG A 263 20.69 12.48 2.80
N ASP A 264 21.49 13.55 2.69
CA ASP A 264 21.84 14.43 3.81
C ASP A 264 20.60 15.03 4.53
N GLY A 265 19.51 15.26 3.79
CA GLY A 265 18.22 15.73 4.34
C GLY A 265 17.46 14.71 5.20
N ILE A 266 17.90 13.46 5.28
CA ILE A 266 17.25 12.39 6.06
C ILE A 266 18.07 12.10 7.32
N LYS A 267 17.95 12.99 8.31
CA LYS A 267 18.75 12.94 9.55
C LYS A 267 18.71 11.60 10.27
N GLY A 268 17.52 10.99 10.42
CA GLY A 268 17.40 9.73 11.16
C GLY A 268 18.20 8.57 10.54
N ILE A 269 18.40 8.55 9.20
CA ILE A 269 19.25 7.55 8.55
C ILE A 269 20.73 7.94 8.67
N VAL A 270 21.06 9.22 8.45
CA VAL A 270 22.44 9.74 8.55
C VAL A 270 23.01 9.54 9.96
N GLU A 271 22.20 9.77 10.98
CA GLU A 271 22.57 9.66 12.39
C GLU A 271 22.40 8.23 12.95
N GLY A 272 22.01 7.27 12.10
CA GLY A 272 21.94 5.85 12.44
C GLY A 272 20.76 5.43 13.32
N ARG A 273 19.79 6.31 13.58
CA ARG A 273 18.54 5.96 14.30
C ARG A 273 17.59 5.10 13.48
N MET A 274 17.66 5.23 12.16
CA MET A 274 16.95 4.40 11.20
C MET A 274 17.96 3.69 10.32
N LYS A 275 17.70 2.41 10.02
CA LYS A 275 18.59 1.58 9.23
C LYS A 275 17.86 1.02 8.02
N VAL A 276 18.26 1.46 6.84
CA VAL A 276 17.75 0.92 5.57
C VAL A 276 18.18 -0.53 5.42
N VAL A 277 17.23 -1.42 5.16
CA VAL A 277 17.49 -2.85 5.02
C VAL A 277 18.07 -3.12 3.63
N THR A 278 19.39 -3.15 3.45
CA THR A 278 20.04 -3.40 2.13
C THR A 278 20.53 -4.83 1.93
N LYS A 279 20.45 -5.66 2.97
CA LYS A 279 20.81 -7.08 2.94
C LYS A 279 19.71 -7.86 3.64
N LYS A 280 19.64 -9.16 3.39
CA LYS A 280 18.72 -10.07 4.09
C LYS A 280 18.90 -9.90 5.60
N ASN A 281 17.87 -9.37 6.27
CA ASN A 281 17.86 -9.08 7.70
C ASN A 281 16.73 -9.90 8.34
N ALA A 282 16.94 -10.41 9.55
CA ALA A 282 15.89 -11.14 10.26
C ALA A 282 14.70 -10.21 10.54
N PHE A 283 13.49 -10.77 10.44
CA PHE A 283 12.25 -10.07 10.77
C PHE A 283 12.09 -9.95 12.28
#